data_AF-A0A957GLG9-F1
#
_entry.id   AF-A0A957GLG9-F1
#
_cell.length_a   1.000
_cell.length_b   1.000
_cell.length_c   1.000
_cell.angle_alpha   90.00
_cell.angle_beta   90.00
_cell.angle_gamma   90.00
#
_symmetry.space_group_name_H-M   'P 1'
#
loop_
_entity.id
_entity.type
_entity.pdbx_description
1 polymer ?
#
loop_
_entity_poly.entity_id
_entity_poly.type
_entity_poly.pdbx_seq_one_letter_code
_entity_poly.pdbx_strand_id
1 'polypeptide(L)'
;MNIRQWGLALALGLLASVPVYPASQSTLDKVQQIYVAYYGRPADPGGLNWWADELEKNDGRLKDIINEFGASEEYNTRFGSLSTSQLLSNLYQQMFGRTAEQSGLDWWREQIDAGTFTLGEAALAIAEGAQDGDAPDRTTLTKRTQVAQTFTSQIEAQSLRHFPTVGAEQFSRHVAQVKFVVREIDRP
;
A
#
# COMPACT_ATOMS: atom_id res chain seq x y z
N MET A 1 43.96 45.78 23.95
CA MET A 1 42.70 45.54 24.70
C MET A 1 41.62 45.24 23.65
N ASN A 2 41.47 43.99 23.20
CA ASN A 2 40.36 43.06 23.52
C ASN A 2 38.98 43.71 23.26
N ILE A 3 38.09 43.29 22.36
CA ILE A 3 37.59 41.94 22.00
C ILE A 3 36.86 41.97 20.64
N ARG A 4 36.81 40.77 20.02
CA ARG A 4 36.22 40.34 18.75
C ARG A 4 34.71 40.59 18.59
N GLN A 5 34.26 40.91 17.38
CA GLN A 5 32.91 40.58 16.90
C GLN A 5 33.01 39.89 15.53
N TRP A 6 32.76 38.58 15.52
CA TRP A 6 32.48 37.80 14.32
C TRP A 6 30.98 37.89 14.07
N GLY A 7 30.56 38.55 12.99
CA GLY A 7 29.17 38.58 12.58
C GLY A 7 28.77 37.23 12.00
N LEU A 8 28.13 36.38 12.82
CA LEU A 8 27.40 35.20 12.37
C LEU A 8 26.14 35.66 11.62
N ALA A 9 26.11 35.45 10.31
CA ALA A 9 24.87 35.53 9.54
C ALA A 9 24.01 34.28 9.88
N LEU A 10 23.09 34.45 10.82
CA LEU A 10 22.01 33.51 11.08
C LEU A 10 21.04 33.57 9.90
N ALA A 11 21.22 32.67 8.94
CA ALA A 11 20.13 32.29 8.05
C ALA A 11 19.11 31.51 8.91
N LEU A 12 18.09 32.21 9.42
CA LEU A 12 16.88 31.58 9.94
C LEU A 12 16.22 30.84 8.76
N GLY A 13 16.55 29.56 8.60
CA GLY A 13 15.70 28.65 7.87
C GLY A 13 14.39 28.55 8.63
N LEU A 14 13.35 29.23 8.16
CA LEU A 14 11.99 28.93 8.55
C LEU A 14 11.74 27.47 8.13
N LEU A 15 11.88 26.53 9.08
CA LEU A 15 11.22 25.24 8.95
C LEU A 15 9.72 25.56 9.03
N ALA A 16 9.10 25.82 7.89
CA ALA A 16 7.66 25.67 7.79
C ALA A 16 7.40 24.21 8.13
N SER A 17 6.87 23.95 9.32
CA SER A 17 6.30 22.66 9.67
C SER A 17 5.27 22.36 8.59
N VAL A 18 5.62 21.52 7.62
CA VAL A 18 4.65 21.04 6.64
C VAL A 18 3.61 20.31 7.49
N PRO A 19 2.35 20.79 7.56
CA PRO A 19 1.33 20.05 8.27
C PRO A 19 1.22 18.68 7.59
N VAL A 20 1.59 17.63 8.31
CA VAL A 20 1.28 16.26 7.90
C VAL A 20 -0.22 16.15 8.10
N TYR A 21 -0.98 16.42 7.05
CA TYR A 21 -2.40 16.10 7.06
C TYR A 21 -2.51 14.58 6.99
N PRO A 22 -3.35 13.96 7.84
CA PRO A 22 -3.66 12.55 7.67
C PRO A 22 -4.16 12.33 6.23
N ALA A 23 -3.73 11.24 5.60
CA ALA A 23 -4.11 10.93 4.23
C ALA A 23 -5.63 11.02 4.01
N SER A 24 -6.03 11.46 2.81
CA SER A 24 -7.45 11.63 2.52
C SER A 24 -8.20 10.29 2.56
N GLN A 25 -9.51 10.32 2.82
CA GLN A 25 -10.33 9.09 2.75
C GLN A 25 -10.24 8.42 1.37
N SER A 26 -10.16 9.22 0.30
CA SER A 26 -9.98 8.69 -1.05
C SER A 26 -8.65 7.95 -1.21
N THR A 27 -7.59 8.44 -0.58
CA THR A 27 -6.26 7.82 -0.58
C THR A 27 -6.28 6.51 0.21
N LEU A 28 -6.91 6.49 1.39
CA LEU A 28 -7.10 5.27 2.18
C LEU A 28 -7.90 4.22 1.39
N ASP A 29 -8.95 4.63 0.68
CA ASP A 29 -9.77 3.73 -0.14
C ASP A 29 -8.98 3.11 -1.29
N LYS A 30 -8.16 3.90 -1.99
CA LYS A 30 -7.27 3.41 -3.06
C LYS A 30 -6.26 2.40 -2.54
N VAL A 31 -5.63 2.69 -1.41
CA VAL A 31 -4.67 1.77 -0.77
C VAL A 31 -5.37 0.49 -0.34
N GLN A 32 -6.56 0.56 0.24
CA GLN A 32 -7.32 -0.63 0.60
C GLN A 32 -7.65 -1.49 -0.63
N GLN A 33 -8.04 -0.86 -1.73
CA GLN A 33 -8.32 -1.57 -2.98
C GLN A 33 -7.07 -2.30 -3.50
N ILE A 34 -5.89 -1.68 -3.42
CA ILE A 34 -4.61 -2.33 -3.76
C ILE A 34 -4.37 -3.56 -2.89
N TYR A 35 -4.57 -3.47 -1.57
CA TYR A 35 -4.41 -4.62 -0.67
C TYR A 35 -5.32 -5.79 -1.05
N VAL A 36 -6.58 -5.50 -1.37
CA VAL A 36 -7.53 -6.51 -1.84
C VAL A 36 -7.10 -7.07 -3.19
N ALA A 37 -6.66 -6.22 -4.10
CA ALA A 37 -6.33 -6.60 -5.45
C ALA A 37 -5.05 -7.45 -5.54
N TYR A 38 -4.02 -7.07 -4.78
CA TYR A 38 -2.70 -7.70 -4.86
C TYR A 38 -2.48 -8.83 -3.86
N TYR A 39 -3.02 -8.70 -2.64
CA TYR A 39 -2.82 -9.69 -1.57
C TYR A 39 -4.06 -10.51 -1.24
N GLY A 40 -5.23 -10.13 -1.77
CA GLY A 40 -6.50 -10.79 -1.45
C GLY A 40 -6.94 -10.64 0.00
N ARG A 41 -6.43 -9.64 0.73
CA ARG A 41 -6.71 -9.45 2.16
C ARG A 41 -6.96 -7.98 2.52
N PRO A 42 -7.61 -7.69 3.65
CA PRO A 42 -7.62 -6.35 4.21
C PRO A 42 -6.22 -5.88 4.59
N ALA A 43 -5.99 -4.57 4.44
CA ALA A 43 -4.86 -3.90 5.07
C ALA A 43 -4.96 -4.02 6.60
N ASP A 44 -3.82 -4.07 7.28
CA ASP A 44 -3.78 -3.75 8.70
C ASP A 44 -3.83 -2.23 8.91
N PRO A 45 -4.37 -1.71 10.02
CA PRO A 45 -4.53 -0.26 10.21
C PRO A 45 -3.21 0.53 10.11
N GLY A 46 -2.10 -0.03 10.61
CA GLY A 46 -0.79 0.60 10.53
C GLY A 46 -0.26 0.68 9.10
N GLY A 47 -0.36 -0.44 8.36
CA GLY A 47 0.00 -0.51 6.95
C GLY A 47 -0.84 0.42 6.08
N LEU A 48 -2.17 0.43 6.27
CA LEU A 48 -3.09 1.30 5.54
C LEU A 48 -2.69 2.78 5.63
N ASN A 49 -2.46 3.26 6.86
CA ASN A 49 -2.05 4.64 7.11
C ASN A 49 -0.68 4.94 6.49
N TRP A 50 0.29 4.03 6.67
CA TRP A 50 1.64 4.24 6.15
C TRP A 50 1.66 4.34 4.61
N TRP A 51 0.99 3.42 3.92
CA TRP A 51 0.91 3.46 2.46
C TRP A 51 0.09 4.64 1.94
N ALA A 52 -0.92 5.09 2.68
CA ALA A 52 -1.68 6.27 2.31
C ALA A 52 -0.85 7.54 2.43
N ASP A 53 -0.06 7.67 3.51
CA ASP A 53 0.91 8.78 3.64
C ASP A 53 1.96 8.73 2.52
N GLU A 54 2.45 7.54 2.18
CA GLU A 54 3.40 7.37 1.08
C GLU A 54 2.78 7.73 -0.28
N LEU A 55 1.51 7.40 -0.48
CA LEU A 55 0.78 7.76 -1.69
C LEU A 55 0.59 9.28 -1.82
N GLU A 56 0.27 9.98 -0.73
CA GLU A 56 0.17 11.46 -0.72
C GLU A 56 1.52 12.12 -1.04
N LYS A 57 2.63 11.60 -0.49
CA LYS A 57 3.98 12.10 -0.81
C LYS A 57 4.35 11.92 -2.28
N ASN A 58 3.77 10.94 -2.95
CA ASN A 58 3.96 10.66 -4.37
C ASN A 58 2.83 11.25 -5.24
N ASP A 59 2.21 12.35 -4.80
CA ASP A 59 1.14 13.06 -5.53
C ASP A 59 -0.04 12.16 -5.96
N GLY A 60 -0.32 11.10 -5.20
CA GLY A 60 -1.40 10.16 -5.51
C GLY A 60 -1.07 9.14 -6.61
N ARG A 61 0.18 9.01 -7.03
CA ARG A 61 0.62 8.11 -8.10
C ARG A 61 0.75 6.67 -7.60
N LEU A 62 -0.30 5.86 -7.75
CA LEU A 62 -0.35 4.46 -7.30
C LEU A 62 0.79 3.59 -7.84
N LYS A 63 1.25 3.87 -9.08
CA LYS A 63 2.37 3.14 -9.69
C LYS A 63 3.68 3.27 -8.89
N ASP A 64 3.88 4.36 -8.17
CA ASP A 64 5.11 4.57 -7.41
C ASP A 64 5.16 3.69 -6.16
N ILE A 65 4.01 3.39 -5.56
CA ILE A 65 3.92 2.55 -4.36
C ILE A 65 3.69 1.07 -4.67
N ILE A 66 3.04 0.73 -5.79
CA ILE A 66 2.66 -0.67 -6.09
C ILE A 66 3.86 -1.58 -6.33
N ASN A 67 4.97 -1.03 -6.83
CA ASN A 67 6.19 -1.80 -7.05
C ASN A 67 6.84 -2.22 -5.72
N GLU A 68 6.67 -1.43 -4.66
CA GLU A 68 7.16 -1.79 -3.32
C GLU A 68 6.36 -2.92 -2.68
N PHE A 69 5.07 -3.09 -3.03
CA PHE A 69 4.28 -4.26 -2.60
C PHE A 69 4.92 -5.56 -3.12
N GLY A 70 5.34 -5.57 -4.39
CA GLY A 70 6.02 -6.70 -5.02
C GLY A 70 7.46 -6.92 -4.59
N ALA A 71 8.06 -6.01 -3.81
CA ALA A 71 9.41 -6.13 -3.27
C ALA A 71 9.45 -6.61 -1.80
N SER A 72 8.27 -6.87 -1.20
CA SER A 72 8.18 -7.24 0.21
C SER A 72 8.62 -8.69 0.48
N GLU A 73 9.05 -8.96 1.72
CA GLU A 73 9.31 -10.33 2.18
C GLU A 73 8.05 -11.20 2.11
N GLU A 74 6.89 -10.62 2.44
CA GLU A 74 5.57 -11.27 2.27
C GLU A 74 5.36 -11.72 0.82
N TYR A 75 5.76 -10.89 -0.16
CA TYR A 75 5.70 -11.26 -1.56
C TYR A 75 6.61 -12.44 -1.88
N ASN A 76 7.90 -12.37 -1.52
CA ASN A 76 8.87 -13.43 -1.83
C ASN A 76 8.45 -14.78 -1.23
N THR A 77 7.96 -14.81 0.01
CA THR A 77 7.52 -16.04 0.67
C THR A 77 6.27 -16.63 0.02
N ARG A 78 5.31 -15.80 -0.42
CA ARG A 78 4.01 -16.28 -0.92
C ARG A 78 3.98 -16.51 -2.43
N PHE A 79 4.82 -15.80 -3.17
CA PHE A 79 4.70 -15.65 -4.62
C PHE A 79 6.00 -15.92 -5.38
N GLY A 80 7.17 -15.88 -4.72
CA GLY A 80 8.48 -15.97 -5.38
C GLY A 80 8.77 -17.28 -6.12
N SER A 81 8.05 -18.37 -5.82
CA SER A 81 8.22 -19.67 -6.49
C SER A 81 7.16 -19.97 -7.56
N LEU A 82 6.18 -19.07 -7.77
CA LEU A 82 5.09 -19.29 -8.72
C LEU A 82 5.46 -18.76 -10.11
N SER A 83 4.99 -19.45 -11.15
CA SER A 83 5.07 -18.93 -12.53
C SER A 83 4.20 -17.67 -12.69
N THR A 84 4.55 -16.82 -13.66
CA THR A 84 3.75 -15.64 -14.03
C THR A 84 2.27 -15.98 -14.24
N SER A 85 1.96 -17.10 -14.92
CA SER A 85 0.58 -17.57 -15.12
C SER A 85 -0.15 -17.91 -13.82
N GLN A 86 0.54 -18.54 -12.86
CA GLN A 86 -0.04 -18.87 -11.55
C GLN A 86 -0.28 -17.61 -10.73
N LEU A 87 0.65 -16.66 -10.79
CA LEU A 87 0.51 -15.35 -10.14
C LEU A 87 -0.69 -14.59 -10.68
N LEU A 88 -0.82 -14.47 -12.00
CA LEU A 88 -1.98 -13.86 -12.64
C LEU A 88 -3.28 -14.58 -12.32
N SER A 89 -3.30 -15.92 -12.35
CA SER A 89 -4.48 -16.70 -11.98
C SER A 89 -4.93 -16.40 -10.55
N ASN A 90 -3.97 -16.27 -9.63
CA ASN A 90 -4.26 -15.92 -8.24
C ASN A 90 -4.82 -14.50 -8.10
N LEU A 91 -4.28 -13.53 -8.86
CA LEU A 91 -4.81 -12.15 -8.85
C LEU A 91 -6.29 -12.11 -9.27
N TYR A 92 -6.67 -12.79 -10.36
CA TYR A 92 -8.06 -12.85 -10.79
C TYR A 92 -8.98 -13.52 -9.74
N GLN A 93 -8.51 -14.57 -9.07
CA GLN A 93 -9.28 -15.20 -8.00
C GLN A 93 -9.42 -14.30 -6.77
N GLN A 94 -8.38 -13.56 -6.41
CA GLN A 94 -8.39 -12.64 -5.27
C GLN A 94 -9.26 -11.41 -5.53
N MET A 95 -9.18 -10.82 -6.72
CA MET A 95 -9.97 -9.64 -7.11
C MET A 95 -11.43 -9.98 -7.36
N PHE A 96 -11.68 -11.04 -8.14
CA PHE A 96 -12.98 -11.28 -8.76
C PHE A 96 -13.60 -12.63 -8.38
N GLY A 97 -12.84 -13.56 -7.81
CA GLY A 97 -13.34 -14.89 -7.44
C GLY A 97 -13.67 -15.76 -8.66
N ARG A 98 -13.00 -15.53 -9.79
CA ARG A 98 -13.16 -16.29 -11.02
C ARG A 98 -11.82 -16.54 -11.68
N THR A 99 -11.80 -17.45 -12.64
CA THR A 99 -10.67 -17.63 -13.55
C THR A 99 -10.66 -16.51 -14.58
N ALA A 100 -9.46 -16.05 -14.96
CA ALA A 100 -9.25 -15.10 -16.05
C ALA A 100 -9.68 -15.68 -17.39
N GLU A 101 -10.07 -14.82 -18.34
CA GLU A 101 -10.13 -15.24 -19.74
C GLU A 101 -8.73 -15.60 -20.22
N GLN A 102 -8.60 -16.71 -20.95
CA GLN A 102 -7.29 -17.23 -21.36
C GLN A 102 -6.48 -16.21 -22.17
N SER A 103 -7.12 -15.51 -23.11
CA SER A 103 -6.47 -14.48 -23.94
C SER A 103 -5.95 -13.29 -23.12
N GLY A 104 -6.71 -12.86 -22.10
CA GLY A 104 -6.28 -11.80 -21.19
C GLY A 104 -5.09 -12.24 -20.33
N LEU A 105 -5.14 -13.46 -19.81
CA LEU A 105 -4.05 -14.04 -19.01
C LEU A 105 -2.77 -14.19 -19.83
N ASP A 106 -2.89 -14.68 -21.08
CA ASP A 106 -1.75 -14.81 -22.00
C ASP A 106 -1.11 -13.45 -22.28
N TRP A 107 -1.92 -12.42 -22.57
CA TRP A 107 -1.41 -11.08 -22.84
C TRP A 107 -0.67 -10.50 -21.62
N TRP A 108 -1.26 -10.57 -20.42
CA TRP A 108 -0.60 -10.08 -19.21
C TRP A 108 0.69 -10.83 -18.90
N ARG A 109 0.72 -12.15 -19.12
CA ARG A 109 1.92 -12.96 -18.97
C ARG A 109 3.02 -12.46 -19.89
N GLU A 110 2.72 -12.28 -21.17
CA GLU A 110 3.69 -11.78 -22.15
C GLU A 110 4.24 -10.41 -21.76
N GLN A 111 3.38 -9.49 -21.27
CA GLN A 111 3.83 -8.17 -20.82
C GLN A 111 4.77 -8.24 -19.61
N ILE A 112 4.50 -9.14 -18.66
CA ILE A 112 5.34 -9.31 -17.46
C ILE A 112 6.64 -10.02 -17.82
N ASP A 113 6.59 -11.08 -18.61
CA ASP A 113 7.76 -11.86 -19.02
C ASP A 113 8.70 -11.03 -19.92
N ALA A 114 8.16 -10.07 -20.67
CA ALA A 114 8.95 -9.09 -21.43
C ALA A 114 9.56 -7.96 -20.57
N GLY A 115 9.19 -7.87 -19.29
CA GLY A 115 9.63 -6.81 -18.38
C GLY A 115 8.96 -5.46 -18.61
N THR A 116 7.89 -5.40 -19.41
CA THR A 116 7.12 -4.18 -19.67
C THR A 116 6.28 -3.75 -18.46
N PHE A 117 5.80 -4.73 -17.69
CA PHE A 117 5.02 -4.53 -16.48
C PHE A 117 5.58 -5.36 -15.34
N THR A 118 5.59 -4.81 -14.12
CA THR A 118 5.67 -5.66 -12.92
C THR A 118 4.34 -6.35 -12.66
N LEU A 119 4.35 -7.40 -11.83
CA LEU A 119 3.09 -8.02 -11.37
C LEU A 119 2.20 -7.01 -10.64
N GLY A 120 2.78 -6.08 -9.88
CA GLY A 120 2.05 -5.04 -9.17
C GLY A 120 1.33 -4.09 -10.12
N GLU A 121 2.03 -3.62 -11.15
CA GLU A 121 1.47 -2.75 -12.18
C GLU A 121 0.38 -3.47 -12.98
N ALA A 122 0.57 -4.75 -13.29
CA ALA A 122 -0.47 -5.57 -13.92
C ALA A 122 -1.71 -5.70 -13.02
N ALA A 123 -1.53 -5.97 -11.73
CA ALA A 123 -2.63 -6.07 -10.78
C ALA A 123 -3.43 -4.76 -10.67
N LEU A 124 -2.73 -3.62 -10.61
CA LEU A 124 -3.35 -2.30 -10.60
C LEU A 124 -4.14 -2.06 -11.88
N ALA A 125 -3.56 -2.31 -13.05
CA ALA A 125 -4.21 -2.11 -14.33
C ALA A 125 -5.43 -3.04 -14.52
N ILE A 126 -5.36 -4.29 -14.05
CA ILE A 126 -6.49 -5.24 -14.05
C ILE A 126 -7.61 -4.72 -13.14
N ALA A 127 -7.28 -4.21 -11.95
CA ALA A 127 -8.25 -3.66 -11.01
C ALA A 127 -8.92 -2.38 -11.55
N GLU A 128 -8.15 -1.47 -12.14
CA GLU A 128 -8.65 -0.23 -12.77
C GLU A 128 -9.49 -0.50 -14.02
N GLY A 129 -9.15 -1.55 -14.78
CA GLY A 129 -9.87 -2.01 -15.96
C GLY A 129 -11.09 -2.89 -15.65
N ALA A 130 -11.39 -3.17 -14.38
CA ALA A 130 -12.52 -4.01 -14.00
C ALA A 130 -13.85 -3.41 -14.46
N GLN A 131 -14.67 -4.21 -15.13
CA GLN A 131 -15.98 -3.81 -15.66
C GLN A 131 -17.08 -4.77 -15.20
N ASP A 132 -18.32 -4.31 -15.25
CA ASP A 132 -19.47 -5.21 -15.16
C ASP A 132 -19.95 -5.52 -16.58
N GLY A 133 -19.88 -6.80 -16.97
CA GLY A 133 -20.32 -7.31 -18.27
C GLY A 133 -20.86 -8.71 -18.11
N ASP A 134 -20.25 -9.68 -18.80
CA ASP A 134 -20.54 -11.11 -18.60
C ASP A 134 -20.21 -11.57 -17.16
N ALA A 135 -19.25 -10.92 -16.52
CA ALA A 135 -18.92 -11.07 -15.10
C ALA A 135 -19.07 -9.73 -14.35
N PRO A 136 -19.45 -9.74 -13.06
CA PRO A 136 -19.62 -8.53 -12.25
C PRO A 136 -18.30 -8.12 -11.57
N ASP A 137 -17.21 -7.95 -12.32
CA ASP A 137 -15.86 -7.80 -11.74
C ASP A 137 -15.72 -6.50 -10.95
N ARG A 138 -16.16 -5.38 -11.52
CA ARG A 138 -16.14 -4.08 -10.84
C ARG A 138 -16.97 -4.12 -9.56
N THR A 139 -18.16 -4.69 -9.63
CA THR A 139 -19.04 -4.87 -8.47
C THR A 139 -18.40 -5.77 -7.40
N THR A 140 -17.77 -6.87 -7.82
CA THR A 140 -17.14 -7.83 -6.91
C THR A 140 -15.95 -7.21 -6.19
N LEU A 141 -15.06 -6.54 -6.93
CA LEU A 141 -13.91 -5.84 -6.35
C LEU A 141 -14.35 -4.73 -5.40
N THR A 142 -15.38 -3.96 -5.75
CA THR A 142 -15.95 -2.92 -4.89
C THR A 142 -16.47 -3.50 -3.58
N LYS A 143 -17.26 -4.58 -3.63
CA LYS A 143 -17.80 -5.22 -2.43
C LYS A 143 -16.70 -5.81 -1.55
N ARG A 144 -15.70 -6.46 -2.15
CA ARG A 144 -14.54 -6.99 -1.41
C ARG A 144 -13.77 -5.86 -0.73
N THR A 145 -13.54 -4.75 -1.43
CA THR A 145 -12.92 -3.55 -0.88
C THR A 145 -13.72 -3.01 0.30
N GLN A 146 -15.04 -2.90 0.19
CA GLN A 146 -15.90 -2.42 1.27
C GLN A 146 -15.87 -3.31 2.52
N VAL A 147 -15.89 -4.64 2.34
CA VAL A 147 -15.73 -5.59 3.44
C VAL A 147 -14.35 -5.41 4.10
N ALA A 148 -13.31 -5.23 3.30
CA ALA A 148 -11.96 -5.03 3.79
C ALA A 148 -11.79 -3.71 4.56
N GLN A 149 -12.38 -2.62 4.08
CA GLN A 149 -12.45 -1.34 4.80
C GLN A 149 -13.12 -1.54 6.17
N THR A 150 -14.31 -2.16 6.16
CA THR A 150 -15.09 -2.40 7.38
C THR A 150 -14.29 -3.21 8.41
N PHE A 151 -13.62 -4.27 7.96
CA PHE A 151 -12.77 -5.09 8.83
C PHE A 151 -11.62 -4.28 9.42
N THR A 152 -10.90 -3.52 8.59
CA THR A 152 -9.74 -2.73 9.02
C THR A 152 -10.15 -1.68 10.07
N SER A 153 -11.26 -0.97 9.83
CA SER A 153 -11.81 0.00 10.78
C SER A 153 -12.27 -0.63 12.10
N GLN A 154 -12.79 -1.86 12.07
CA GLN A 154 -13.16 -2.58 13.29
C GLN A 154 -11.93 -2.96 14.13
N ILE A 155 -10.85 -3.43 13.48
CA ILE A 155 -9.59 -3.73 14.17
C ILE A 155 -9.03 -2.46 14.82
N GLU A 156 -8.98 -1.35 14.10
CA GLU A 156 -8.52 -0.07 14.66
C GLU A 156 -9.38 0.37 15.86
N ALA A 157 -10.70 0.32 15.73
CA ALA A 157 -11.61 0.67 16.82
C ALA A 157 -11.44 -0.24 18.05
N GLN A 158 -11.21 -1.53 17.84
CA GLN A 158 -10.96 -2.47 18.93
C GLN A 158 -9.61 -2.20 19.61
N SER A 159 -8.56 -1.93 18.83
CA SER A 159 -7.24 -1.55 19.37
C SER A 159 -7.34 -0.30 20.24
N LEU A 160 -8.11 0.71 19.83
CA LEU A 160 -8.32 1.94 20.61
C LEU A 160 -9.08 1.72 21.91
N ARG A 161 -10.04 0.79 21.93
CA ARG A 161 -10.76 0.43 23.16
C ARG A 161 -9.85 -0.25 24.18
N HIS A 162 -8.90 -1.06 23.70
CA HIS A 162 -8.01 -1.81 24.58
C HIS A 162 -6.80 -0.98 25.05
N PHE A 163 -6.34 -0.02 24.24
CA PHE A 163 -5.21 0.85 24.56
C PHE A 163 -5.55 2.34 24.37
N PRO A 164 -6.38 2.94 25.25
CA PRO A 164 -6.90 4.30 25.06
C PRO A 164 -5.86 5.41 25.24
N THR A 165 -4.73 5.15 25.93
CA THR A 165 -3.70 6.15 26.27
C THR A 165 -2.59 6.29 25.22
N VAL A 166 -2.44 5.32 24.32
CA VAL A 166 -1.66 5.44 23.08
C VAL A 166 -2.69 5.66 21.98
N GLY A 167 -3.07 6.91 21.73
CA GLY A 167 -4.05 7.23 20.68
C GLY A 167 -3.70 6.57 19.34
N ALA A 168 -4.68 6.38 18.44
CA ALA A 168 -4.51 5.65 17.17
C ALA A 168 -3.25 6.06 16.40
N GLU A 169 -3.00 7.36 16.39
CA GLU A 169 -1.86 8.00 15.76
C GLU A 169 -0.51 7.69 16.45
N GLN A 170 -0.50 7.53 17.77
CA GLN A 170 0.67 7.17 18.57
C GLN A 170 0.93 5.66 18.53
N PHE A 171 -0.10 4.82 18.52
CA PHE A 171 0.04 3.37 18.36
C PHE A 171 0.52 2.99 16.95
N SER A 172 -0.07 3.57 15.91
CA SER A 172 0.41 3.40 14.51
C SER A 172 1.85 3.90 14.35
N ARG A 173 2.21 5.04 14.96
CA ARG A 173 3.61 5.52 15.01
C ARG A 173 4.53 4.60 15.82
N HIS A 174 4.07 4.02 16.93
CA HIS A 174 4.86 3.09 17.74
C HIS A 174 5.11 1.76 17.01
N VAL A 175 4.09 1.19 16.35
CA VAL A 175 4.25 -0.04 15.56
C VAL A 175 5.16 0.20 14.35
N ALA A 176 5.05 1.36 13.70
CA ALA A 176 5.96 1.76 12.62
C ALA A 176 7.40 1.99 13.13
N GLN A 177 7.60 2.65 14.28
CA GLN A 177 8.91 2.81 14.91
C GLN A 177 9.51 1.48 15.36
N VAL A 178 8.72 0.55 15.89
CA VAL A 178 9.20 -0.77 16.29
C VAL A 178 9.65 -1.58 15.07
N LYS A 179 8.91 -1.54 13.96
CA LYS A 179 9.36 -2.17 12.69
C LYS A 179 10.62 -1.51 12.11
N PHE A 180 10.76 -0.19 12.27
CA PHE A 180 11.96 0.55 11.85
C PHE A 180 13.18 0.18 12.72
N VAL A 181 13.02 0.12 14.05
CA VAL A 181 14.07 -0.29 14.99
C VAL A 181 14.51 -1.73 14.77
N VAL A 182 13.59 -2.65 14.47
CA VAL A 182 13.93 -4.05 14.14
C VAL A 182 14.74 -4.15 12.83
N ARG A 183 14.42 -3.36 11.80
CA ARG A 183 15.23 -3.31 10.55
C ARG A 183 16.61 -2.65 10.74
N GLU A 184 16.76 -1.76 11.71
CA GLU A 184 18.05 -1.11 12.00
C GLU A 184 18.98 -2.01 12.84
N ILE A 185 18.42 -3.00 13.55
CA ILE A 185 19.18 -4.00 14.34
C ILE A 185 19.72 -5.13 13.43
N ASP A 186 19.08 -5.40 12.29
CA ASP A 186 19.47 -6.44 11.32
C ASP A 186 20.35 -5.96 10.16
N ARG A 187 20.88 -4.73 10.21
CA ARG A 187 21.95 -4.33 9.28
C ARG A 187 23.31 -4.85 9.77
N PRO A 188 24.14 -5.44 8.89
CA PRO A 188 25.49 -5.90 9.26
C PRO A 188 26.42 -4.75 9.66
#